data_AF-A0A2A9PKC8-F1
#
_entry.id   AF-A0A2A9PKC8-F1
#
_cell.length_a   1.000
_cell.length_b   1.000
_cell.length_c   1.000
_cell.angle_alpha   90.00
_cell.angle_beta   90.00
_cell.angle_gamma   90.00
#
_symmetry.space_group_name_H-M   'P 1'
#
loop_
_entity.id
_entity.type
_entity.pdbx_description
1 polymer ?
#
loop_
_entity_poly.entity_id
_entity_poly.type
_entity_poly.pdbx_seq_one_letter_code
_entity_poly.pdbx_strand_id
1 'polypeptide(L)'
;MAPVPSWRATIRSRLKLALALLVALTCIAVAQPGPSTVLSDVVFGAGHGAKREVALPEPFDNGSPSLFQGAGSDDRCPTFMSKLLSDGTFKNCHALSMLLQTSTALFEAEKQTVSIVRILDASCAVDVSACADYLAQAAERLRDRAHCRAELDEGQPRVVQAWRGLRAYRTLYAASCLQDRGSGVYCFATSVSNLTDPSDSYLYFMPLGVALPGASTPSCTRCTRDIMDIYHDAAANRGDLVADKYADAAQRINVVCGPAFANATLPGPESGSAGPRRGVVALAGLIAVGAAAFGLVG
;
A
#
# COMPACT_ATOMS: atom_id res chain seq x y z
N MET A 1 30.75 -65.92 0.64
CA MET A 1 30.20 -64.55 0.73
C MET A 1 29.31 -64.30 -0.47
N ALA A 2 28.01 -64.13 -0.25
CA ALA A 2 27.00 -63.80 -1.27
C ALA A 2 26.25 -62.52 -0.84
N PRO A 3 25.86 -61.64 -1.77
CA PRO A 3 25.33 -60.31 -1.47
C PRO A 3 23.83 -60.31 -1.12
N VAL A 4 23.44 -59.36 -0.27
CA VAL A 4 22.11 -59.12 0.29
C VAL A 4 21.21 -58.34 -0.71
N PRO A 5 19.92 -58.70 -0.92
CA PRO A 5 19.02 -57.94 -1.79
C PRO A 5 18.24 -56.82 -1.06
N SER A 6 18.07 -55.69 -1.73
CA SER A 6 17.45 -54.44 -1.26
C SER A 6 15.92 -54.42 -1.41
N TRP A 7 15.19 -54.18 -0.30
CA TRP A 7 13.72 -54.22 -0.18
C TRP A 7 12.96 -52.89 -0.48
N ARG A 8 13.59 -51.87 -1.07
CA ARG A 8 13.03 -50.50 -1.08
C ARG A 8 12.30 -50.05 -2.36
N ALA A 9 12.13 -50.92 -3.37
CA ALA A 9 11.58 -50.50 -4.66
C ALA A 9 10.07 -50.80 -4.89
N THR A 10 9.44 -51.68 -4.11
CA THR A 10 8.11 -52.21 -4.47
C THR A 10 6.91 -51.48 -3.83
N ILE A 11 7.12 -50.58 -2.88
CA ILE A 11 6.01 -49.93 -2.12
C ILE A 11 5.55 -48.61 -2.76
N ARG A 12 6.38 -47.92 -3.54
CA ARG A 12 6.03 -46.60 -4.12
C ARG A 12 5.11 -46.66 -5.35
N SER A 13 4.84 -47.83 -5.91
CA SER A 13 4.08 -47.96 -7.18
C SER A 13 2.58 -48.21 -7.00
N ARG A 14 2.08 -48.56 -5.81
CA ARG A 14 0.65 -48.87 -5.60
C ARG A 14 -0.16 -47.75 -4.93
N LEU A 15 0.48 -46.66 -4.53
CA LEU A 15 -0.19 -45.51 -3.90
C LEU A 15 -0.59 -44.40 -4.89
N LYS A 16 -0.07 -44.42 -6.12
CA LYS A 16 -0.37 -43.42 -7.17
C LYS A 16 -1.56 -43.76 -8.07
N LEU A 17 -2.28 -44.86 -7.82
CA LEU A 17 -3.41 -45.29 -8.64
C LEU A 17 -4.79 -45.17 -7.95
N ALA A 18 -4.87 -44.65 -6.73
CA ALA A 18 -6.13 -44.57 -5.97
C ALA A 18 -6.62 -43.15 -5.66
N LEU A 19 -6.02 -42.12 -6.26
CA LEU A 19 -6.38 -40.71 -6.02
C LEU A 19 -6.57 -39.95 -7.33
N ALA A 20 -7.38 -40.50 -8.24
CA ALA A 20 -7.78 -39.87 -9.50
C ALA A 20 -9.25 -40.17 -9.85
N LEU A 21 -10.11 -40.29 -8.84
CA LEU A 21 -11.52 -40.62 -8.99
C LEU A 21 -12.33 -39.91 -7.89
N LEU A 22 -12.47 -38.58 -8.02
CA LEU A 22 -13.48 -37.76 -7.33
C LEU A 22 -13.54 -36.32 -7.90
N VAL A 23 -13.52 -36.20 -9.23
CA VAL A 23 -13.88 -34.97 -9.93
C VAL A 23 -15.01 -35.31 -10.90
N ALA A 24 -16.24 -35.20 -10.42
CA ALA A 24 -17.48 -34.98 -11.17
C ALA A 24 -18.64 -35.28 -10.23
N LEU A 25 -19.33 -34.26 -9.73
CA LEU A 25 -20.80 -34.19 -9.67
C LEU A 25 -21.25 -32.89 -8.96
N THR A 26 -22.33 -32.32 -9.49
CA THR A 26 -23.21 -31.24 -8.97
C THR A 26 -22.81 -29.78 -9.20
N CYS A 27 -23.01 -29.31 -10.44
CA CYS A 27 -23.62 -28.01 -10.68
C CYS A 27 -25.14 -28.21 -10.76
N ILE A 28 -25.90 -27.70 -9.80
CA ILE A 28 -27.35 -27.51 -9.93
C ILE A 28 -27.60 -26.03 -9.65
N ALA A 29 -27.96 -25.31 -10.71
CA ALA A 29 -28.52 -23.98 -10.64
C ALA A 29 -29.97 -24.07 -10.14
N VAL A 30 -30.29 -23.35 -9.06
CA VAL A 30 -31.68 -23.05 -8.68
C VAL A 30 -31.90 -21.56 -8.89
N ALA A 31 -32.68 -21.24 -9.92
CA ALA A 31 -33.36 -19.97 -10.07
C ALA A 31 -34.72 -20.07 -9.37
N GLN A 32 -35.09 -19.11 -8.52
CA GLN A 32 -36.48 -18.88 -8.13
C GLN A 32 -36.83 -17.37 -8.04
N PRO A 33 -38.09 -16.98 -8.29
CA PRO A 33 -38.52 -15.60 -8.54
C PRO A 33 -39.34 -14.95 -7.40
N GLY A 34 -39.15 -13.65 -7.16
CA GLY A 34 -40.12 -12.68 -6.56
C GLY A 34 -40.64 -12.94 -5.13
N PRO A 35 -41.33 -11.98 -4.46
CA PRO A 35 -42.03 -10.81 -5.02
C PRO A 35 -41.66 -9.45 -4.40
N SER A 36 -41.95 -8.39 -5.15
CA SER A 36 -41.97 -7.00 -4.73
C SER A 36 -43.03 -6.75 -3.64
N THR A 37 -42.67 -6.02 -2.58
CA THR A 37 -43.59 -5.16 -1.83
C THR A 37 -42.90 -3.83 -1.50
N VAL A 38 -43.68 -2.77 -1.62
CA VAL A 38 -43.30 -1.36 -1.65
C VAL A 38 -43.89 -0.67 -0.42
N LEU A 39 -43.21 0.38 0.06
CA LEU A 39 -43.59 1.52 0.92
C LEU A 39 -42.61 1.63 2.11
N SER A 40 -41.65 2.56 2.14
CA SER A 40 -41.73 4.03 2.14
C SER A 40 -42.41 4.61 3.38
N ASP A 41 -41.59 5.00 4.36
CA ASP A 41 -41.83 6.14 5.24
C ASP A 41 -40.46 6.79 5.54
N VAL A 42 -40.07 7.74 4.70
CA VAL A 42 -39.01 8.70 5.05
C VAL A 42 -39.69 10.04 5.23
N VAL A 43 -39.72 10.48 6.48
CA VAL A 43 -40.18 11.80 6.90
C VAL A 43 -39.27 12.85 6.26
N PHE A 44 -39.79 13.58 5.28
CA PHE A 44 -39.13 14.76 4.71
C PHE A 44 -39.32 15.94 5.66
N GLY A 45 -38.39 16.10 6.60
CA GLY A 45 -38.17 17.37 7.26
C GLY A 45 -37.54 18.36 6.28
N ALA A 46 -38.26 19.43 5.96
CA ALA A 46 -37.74 20.54 5.18
C ALA A 46 -36.61 21.25 5.95
N GLY A 47 -35.36 21.03 5.50
CA GLY A 47 -34.18 21.72 6.00
C GLY A 47 -33.23 21.98 4.83
N HIS A 48 -33.07 23.26 4.51
CA HIS A 48 -32.07 23.92 3.67
C HIS A 48 -30.94 23.06 3.09
N GLY A 49 -30.67 23.24 1.80
CA GLY A 49 -29.60 22.60 1.03
C GLY A 49 -28.21 22.77 1.64
N ALA A 50 -27.90 21.95 2.62
CA ALA A 50 -26.54 21.55 2.92
C ALA A 50 -26.09 20.63 1.78
N LYS A 51 -24.95 20.95 1.14
CA LYS A 51 -24.18 19.91 0.46
C LYS A 51 -24.14 18.73 1.42
N ARG A 52 -24.66 17.57 1.02
CA ARG A 52 -24.37 16.33 1.74
C ARG A 52 -22.86 16.13 1.59
N GLU A 53 -22.11 16.65 2.54
CA GLU A 53 -20.70 16.37 2.67
C GLU A 53 -20.63 14.86 2.87
N VAL A 54 -20.12 14.19 1.85
CA VAL A 54 -19.86 12.76 1.96
C VAL A 54 -18.76 12.66 3.00
N ALA A 55 -19.09 12.12 4.17
CA ALA A 55 -18.11 11.90 5.21
C ALA A 55 -16.92 11.13 4.60
N LEU A 56 -15.72 11.66 4.80
CA LEU A 56 -14.52 11.00 4.30
C LEU A 56 -14.40 9.61 4.93
N PRO A 57 -13.96 8.59 4.16
CA PRO A 57 -13.82 7.24 4.67
C PRO A 57 -12.78 7.19 5.79
N GLU A 58 -13.03 6.32 6.78
CA GLU A 58 -12.09 6.05 7.86
C GLU A 58 -11.55 4.62 7.75
N PRO A 59 -10.28 4.37 8.11
CA PRO A 59 -9.74 3.01 8.15
C PRO A 59 -10.50 2.15 9.16
N PHE A 60 -10.77 0.89 8.81
CA PHE A 60 -11.50 -0.05 9.65
C PHE A 60 -12.92 0.41 10.06
N ASP A 61 -13.60 1.16 9.20
CA ASP A 61 -14.95 1.73 9.41
C ASP A 61 -16.07 0.73 9.76
N ASN A 62 -15.86 -0.56 9.49
CA ASN A 62 -16.81 -1.63 9.78
C ASN A 62 -16.43 -2.51 10.99
N GLY A 63 -15.38 -2.14 11.73
CA GLY A 63 -14.74 -3.01 12.71
C GLY A 63 -14.86 -2.55 14.15
N SER A 64 -15.23 -3.46 15.05
CA SER A 64 -15.03 -3.28 16.50
C SER A 64 -13.52 -3.33 16.84
N PRO A 65 -13.03 -2.56 17.84
CA PRO A 65 -11.65 -2.66 18.33
C PRO A 65 -11.23 -4.08 18.75
N SER A 66 -12.17 -4.92 19.18
CA SER A 66 -11.91 -6.33 19.53
C SER A 66 -11.36 -7.15 18.35
N LEU A 67 -11.55 -6.70 17.11
CA LEU A 67 -11.03 -7.39 15.93
C LEU A 67 -9.52 -7.22 15.74
N PHE A 68 -8.86 -6.38 16.53
CA PHE A 68 -7.40 -6.27 16.56
C PHE A 68 -6.74 -7.27 17.53
N GLN A 69 -7.52 -7.94 18.37
CA GLN A 69 -7.01 -8.88 19.36
C GLN A 69 -6.58 -10.20 18.69
N GLY A 70 -5.44 -10.74 19.12
CA GLY A 70 -4.93 -12.06 18.78
C GLY A 70 -5.45 -13.15 19.73
N ALA A 71 -5.27 -14.42 19.36
CA ALA A 71 -5.78 -15.52 20.16
C ALA A 71 -4.96 -15.70 21.43
N GLY A 72 -5.55 -15.43 22.61
CA GLY A 72 -4.83 -15.51 23.89
C GLY A 72 -3.96 -14.27 24.19
N SER A 73 -4.16 -13.18 23.46
CA SER A 73 -3.57 -11.87 23.74
C SER A 73 -4.44 -11.04 24.69
N ASP A 74 -3.83 -10.02 25.32
CA ASP A 74 -4.55 -9.06 26.15
C ASP A 74 -5.01 -7.83 25.35
N ASP A 75 -5.57 -6.83 26.04
CA ASP A 75 -6.21 -5.69 25.39
C ASP A 75 -5.22 -4.58 24.96
N ARG A 76 -3.91 -4.82 25.03
CA ARG A 76 -2.88 -3.82 24.64
C ARG A 76 -3.02 -3.38 23.19
N CYS A 77 -3.19 -4.34 22.28
CA CYS A 77 -3.31 -4.01 20.85
C CYS A 77 -4.63 -3.31 20.50
N PRO A 78 -5.82 -3.83 20.90
CA PRO A 78 -7.09 -3.11 20.73
C PRO A 78 -7.04 -1.68 21.29
N THR A 79 -6.42 -1.48 22.46
CA THR A 79 -6.28 -0.16 23.08
C THR A 79 -5.40 0.78 22.25
N PHE A 80 -4.25 0.29 21.77
CA PHE A 80 -3.38 1.07 20.90
C PHE A 80 -4.08 1.46 19.59
N MET A 81 -4.72 0.50 18.93
CA MET A 81 -5.42 0.72 17.67
C MET A 81 -6.58 1.70 17.84
N SER A 82 -7.37 1.59 18.91
CA SER A 82 -8.44 2.54 19.19
C SER A 82 -7.90 3.97 19.39
N LYS A 83 -6.79 4.13 20.11
CA LYS A 83 -6.13 5.44 20.30
C LYS A 83 -5.59 6.00 18.98
N LEU A 84 -4.92 5.17 18.18
CA LEU A 84 -4.39 5.58 16.87
C LEU A 84 -5.51 6.02 15.93
N LEU A 85 -6.58 5.24 15.81
CA LEU A 85 -7.69 5.54 14.89
C LEU A 85 -8.55 6.73 15.35
N SER A 86 -8.52 7.08 16.64
CA SER A 86 -9.21 8.27 17.18
C SER A 86 -8.34 9.52 17.23
N ASP A 87 -7.05 9.40 16.94
CA ASP A 87 -6.10 10.51 16.98
C ASP A 87 -6.36 11.52 15.85
N GLY A 88 -6.44 12.80 16.19
CA GLY A 88 -6.74 13.86 15.22
C GLY A 88 -5.65 14.04 14.16
N THR A 89 -4.38 13.87 14.52
CA THR A 89 -3.27 13.91 13.55
C THR A 89 -3.38 12.74 12.57
N PHE A 90 -3.71 11.54 13.06
CA PHE A 90 -3.96 10.39 12.18
C PHE A 90 -5.11 10.66 11.20
N LYS A 91 -6.25 11.15 11.68
CA LYS A 91 -7.44 11.41 10.85
C LYS A 91 -7.19 12.47 9.78
N ASN A 92 -6.45 13.53 10.12
CA ASN A 92 -6.13 14.63 9.21
C ASN A 92 -5.20 14.23 8.06
N CYS A 93 -4.52 13.08 8.16
CA CYS A 93 -3.66 12.59 7.09
C CYS A 93 -4.39 11.90 5.94
N HIS A 94 -5.68 11.58 6.12
CA HIS A 94 -6.54 10.94 5.11
C HIS A 94 -5.82 9.82 4.34
N ALA A 95 -5.15 8.93 5.09
CA ALA A 95 -4.18 7.99 4.53
C ALA A 95 -4.84 6.91 3.66
N LEU A 96 -4.83 7.09 2.33
CA LEU A 96 -5.30 6.07 1.37
C LEU A 96 -4.65 4.69 1.60
N SER A 97 -3.38 4.65 2.00
CA SER A 97 -2.68 3.42 2.36
C SER A 97 -3.34 2.63 3.49
N MET A 98 -4.01 3.33 4.43
CA MET A 98 -4.77 2.70 5.51
C MET A 98 -6.17 2.30 5.05
N LEU A 99 -6.72 2.94 4.03
CA LEU A 99 -8.09 2.73 3.57
C LEU A 99 -8.22 1.56 2.59
N LEU A 100 -7.27 1.40 1.66
CA LEU A 100 -7.34 0.47 0.52
C LEU A 100 -7.70 -0.99 0.85
N GLN A 101 -7.40 -1.47 2.05
CA GLN A 101 -7.71 -2.85 2.47
C GLN A 101 -8.73 -2.91 3.61
N THR A 102 -9.14 -1.77 4.16
CA THR A 102 -9.80 -1.74 5.48
C THR A 102 -11.08 -0.91 5.52
N SER A 103 -11.31 -0.03 4.54
CA SER A 103 -12.46 0.87 4.52
C SER A 103 -13.51 0.41 3.52
N THR A 104 -14.69 0.07 4.05
CA THR A 104 -15.89 -0.20 3.27
C THR A 104 -16.38 1.06 2.57
N ALA A 105 -16.30 2.21 3.23
CA ALA A 105 -16.70 3.50 2.67
C ALA A 105 -15.84 3.90 1.47
N LEU A 106 -14.52 3.61 1.48
CA LEU A 106 -13.68 3.78 0.31
C LEU A 106 -14.13 2.87 -0.84
N PHE A 107 -14.38 1.58 -0.58
CA PHE A 107 -14.86 0.65 -1.62
C PHE A 107 -16.19 1.07 -2.24
N GLU A 108 -17.10 1.66 -1.45
CA GLU A 108 -18.33 2.24 -1.99
C GLU A 108 -18.07 3.51 -2.80
N ALA A 109 -17.10 4.34 -2.38
CA ALA A 109 -16.73 5.56 -3.10
C ALA A 109 -16.05 5.27 -4.44
N GLU A 110 -15.25 4.21 -4.55
CA GLU A 110 -14.59 3.79 -5.80
C GLU A 110 -15.58 3.49 -6.93
N LYS A 111 -16.83 3.11 -6.59
CA LYS A 111 -17.91 2.86 -7.57
C LYS A 111 -18.42 4.13 -8.24
N GLN A 112 -18.02 5.31 -7.77
CA GLN A 112 -18.47 6.61 -8.26
C GLN A 112 -17.29 7.56 -8.43
N THR A 113 -16.94 7.91 -9.66
CA THR A 113 -15.76 8.74 -9.97
C THR A 113 -15.71 10.05 -9.17
N VAL A 114 -16.84 10.73 -8.99
CA VAL A 114 -16.89 11.98 -8.22
C VAL A 114 -16.56 11.75 -6.74
N SER A 115 -16.99 10.63 -6.17
CA SER A 115 -16.73 10.30 -4.76
C SER A 115 -15.25 10.01 -4.53
N ILE A 116 -14.63 9.19 -5.39
CA ILE A 116 -13.22 8.86 -5.26
C ILE A 116 -12.32 10.07 -5.51
N VAL A 117 -12.66 10.95 -6.46
CA VAL A 117 -11.92 12.20 -6.69
C VAL A 117 -11.96 13.11 -5.46
N ARG A 118 -13.11 13.24 -4.78
CA ARG A 118 -13.17 14.02 -3.52
C ARG A 118 -12.29 13.47 -2.41
N ILE A 119 -12.20 12.15 -2.30
CA ILE A 119 -11.31 11.49 -1.32
C ILE A 119 -9.85 11.77 -1.68
N LEU A 120 -9.51 11.69 -2.96
CA LEU A 120 -8.17 12.02 -3.46
C LEU A 120 -7.83 13.50 -3.25
N ASP A 121 -8.76 14.43 -3.51
CA ASP A 121 -8.56 15.85 -3.25
C ASP A 121 -8.23 16.11 -1.77
N ALA A 122 -8.98 15.48 -0.85
CA ALA A 122 -8.72 15.59 0.59
C ALA A 122 -7.39 14.93 0.98
N SER A 123 -7.08 13.76 0.43
CA SER A 123 -5.87 13.01 0.73
C SER A 123 -4.61 13.73 0.22
N CYS A 124 -4.67 14.31 -0.98
CA CYS A 124 -3.52 14.91 -1.66
C CYS A 124 -3.29 16.40 -1.31
N ALA A 125 -4.16 16.99 -0.48
CA ALA A 125 -4.01 18.36 0.01
C ALA A 125 -3.26 18.48 1.35
N VAL A 126 -2.87 17.35 1.95
CA VAL A 126 -2.22 17.31 3.28
C VAL A 126 -0.72 17.61 3.21
N ASP A 127 -0.13 17.93 4.36
CA ASP A 127 1.34 17.93 4.49
C ASP A 127 1.85 16.48 4.52
N VAL A 128 2.25 15.98 3.34
CA VAL A 128 2.76 14.62 3.16
C VAL A 128 3.98 14.33 4.05
N SER A 129 4.81 15.33 4.35
CA SER A 129 6.02 15.12 5.14
C SER A 129 5.68 14.86 6.61
N ALA A 130 4.85 15.72 7.19
CA ALA A 130 4.38 15.57 8.57
C ALA A 130 3.58 14.28 8.76
N CYS A 131 2.69 13.96 7.81
CA CYS A 131 1.89 12.75 7.85
C CYS A 131 2.72 11.48 7.67
N ALA A 132 3.69 11.48 6.76
CA ALA A 132 4.58 10.33 6.57
C ALA A 132 5.42 10.06 7.83
N ASP A 133 5.93 11.11 8.49
CA ASP A 133 6.72 10.96 9.71
C ASP A 133 5.87 10.45 10.87
N TYR A 134 4.64 10.98 11.04
CA TYR A 134 3.72 10.50 12.06
C TYR A 134 3.33 9.04 11.85
N LEU A 135 2.95 8.65 10.62
CA LEU A 135 2.50 7.30 10.29
C LEU A 135 3.65 6.29 10.37
N ALA A 136 4.87 6.67 9.98
CA ALA A 136 6.06 5.84 10.17
C ALA A 136 6.36 5.60 11.67
N GLN A 137 6.27 6.64 12.50
CA GLN A 137 6.43 6.48 13.95
C GLN A 137 5.32 5.61 14.56
N ALA A 138 4.08 5.75 14.09
CA ALA A 138 2.98 4.88 14.51
C ALA A 138 3.23 3.41 14.12
N ALA A 139 3.80 3.16 12.93
CA ALA A 139 4.17 1.82 12.50
C ALA A 139 5.24 1.18 13.40
N GLU A 140 6.23 1.95 13.84
CA GLU A 140 7.24 1.46 14.77
C GLU A 140 6.65 1.18 16.15
N ARG A 141 5.83 2.11 16.70
CA ARG A 141 5.13 1.89 17.98
C ARG A 141 4.24 0.66 17.95
N LEU A 142 3.56 0.39 16.84
CA LEU A 142 2.71 -0.79 16.69
C LEU A 142 3.49 -2.09 16.93
N ARG A 143 4.78 -2.14 16.54
CA ARG A 143 5.66 -3.30 16.72
C ARG A 143 6.23 -3.45 18.14
N ASP A 144 5.93 -2.52 19.04
CA ASP A 144 6.37 -2.63 20.43
C ASP A 144 5.60 -3.73 21.18
N ARG A 145 6.29 -4.41 22.10
CA ARG A 145 5.67 -5.41 23.00
C ARG A 145 4.59 -4.81 23.90
N ALA A 146 4.60 -3.49 24.10
CA ALA A 146 3.58 -2.77 24.84
C ALA A 146 2.29 -2.54 24.02
N HIS A 147 2.32 -2.79 22.71
CA HIS A 147 1.21 -2.55 21.79
C HIS A 147 0.81 -3.85 21.07
N CYS A 148 1.09 -3.99 19.78
CA CYS A 148 0.54 -5.03 18.92
C CYS A 148 1.57 -6.10 18.49
N ARG A 149 2.71 -6.20 19.18
CA ARG A 149 3.77 -7.12 18.77
C ARG A 149 3.32 -8.58 18.75
N ALA A 150 2.55 -9.00 19.75
CA ALA A 150 2.09 -10.39 19.84
C ALA A 150 1.19 -10.73 18.64
N GLU A 151 0.23 -9.87 18.34
CA GLU A 151 -0.71 -10.02 17.24
C GLU A 151 -0.01 -9.93 15.88
N LEU A 152 1.02 -9.10 15.76
CA LEU A 152 1.82 -9.02 14.54
C LEU A 152 2.65 -10.31 14.33
N ASP A 153 3.25 -10.85 15.39
CA ASP A 153 4.02 -12.11 15.34
C ASP A 153 3.12 -13.32 15.05
N GLU A 154 1.87 -13.30 15.54
CA GLU A 154 0.83 -14.30 15.24
C GLU A 154 0.22 -14.15 13.84
N GLY A 155 0.53 -13.06 13.12
CA GLY A 155 -0.01 -12.80 11.79
C GLY A 155 -1.49 -12.42 11.81
N GLN A 156 -1.97 -11.77 12.87
CA GLN A 156 -3.34 -11.27 12.97
C GLN A 156 -3.62 -10.35 11.75
N PRO A 157 -4.57 -10.70 10.86
CA PRO A 157 -4.78 -10.01 9.59
C PRO A 157 -4.99 -8.49 9.68
N ARG A 158 -5.80 -8.00 10.62
CA ARG A 158 -6.09 -6.56 10.80
C ARG A 158 -4.89 -5.78 11.30
N VAL A 159 -4.11 -6.36 12.21
CA VAL A 159 -2.87 -5.74 12.72
C VAL A 159 -1.81 -5.70 11.64
N VAL A 160 -1.67 -6.79 10.87
CA VAL A 160 -0.79 -6.86 9.70
C VAL A 160 -1.21 -5.81 8.65
N GLN A 161 -2.50 -5.69 8.35
CA GLN A 161 -3.02 -4.68 7.42
C GLN A 161 -2.74 -3.26 7.91
N ALA A 162 -2.98 -2.98 9.20
CA ALA A 162 -2.69 -1.68 9.79
C ALA A 162 -1.19 -1.34 9.68
N TRP A 163 -0.31 -2.25 10.09
CA TRP A 163 1.13 -2.04 10.00
C TRP A 163 1.60 -1.78 8.56
N ARG A 164 1.10 -2.58 7.59
CA ARG A 164 1.41 -2.39 6.17
C ARG A 164 0.92 -1.04 5.66
N GLY A 165 -0.31 -0.64 5.99
CA GLY A 165 -0.89 0.65 5.60
C GLY A 165 -0.13 1.84 6.16
N LEU A 166 0.31 1.77 7.42
CA LEU A 166 1.11 2.83 8.06
C LEU A 166 2.46 3.01 7.36
N ARG A 167 3.15 1.90 7.08
CA ARG A 167 4.47 1.93 6.41
C ARG A 167 4.40 2.35 4.95
N ALA A 168 3.35 1.95 4.25
CA ALA A 168 3.20 2.20 2.82
C ALA A 168 2.81 3.66 2.50
N TYR A 169 2.47 4.49 3.50
CA TYR A 169 1.85 5.79 3.29
C TYR A 169 2.58 6.66 2.27
N ARG A 170 3.88 6.90 2.44
CA ARG A 170 4.64 7.81 1.57
C ARG A 170 4.59 7.38 0.11
N THR A 171 4.89 6.11 -0.15
CA THR A 171 4.92 5.54 -1.51
C THR A 171 3.54 5.54 -2.15
N LEU A 172 2.52 5.20 -1.37
CA LEU A 172 1.16 5.06 -1.87
C LEU A 172 0.47 6.42 -2.02
N TYR A 173 0.80 7.40 -1.19
CA TYR A 173 0.46 8.81 -1.40
C TYR A 173 1.02 9.29 -2.74
N ALA A 174 2.31 9.08 -2.98
CA ALA A 174 2.95 9.52 -4.22
C ALA A 174 2.26 8.91 -5.45
N ALA A 175 1.97 7.61 -5.43
CA ALA A 175 1.29 6.92 -6.53
C ALA A 175 -0.18 7.36 -6.70
N SER A 176 -0.95 7.45 -5.62
CA SER A 176 -2.38 7.79 -5.68
C SER A 176 -2.64 9.25 -6.05
N CYS A 177 -1.74 10.16 -5.67
CA CYS A 177 -1.82 11.57 -6.01
C CYS A 177 -1.26 11.91 -7.40
N LEU A 178 -0.79 10.92 -8.17
CA LEU A 178 -0.44 11.15 -9.57
C LEU A 178 -1.68 11.55 -10.37
N GLN A 179 -1.53 12.63 -11.12
CA GLN A 179 -2.50 13.08 -12.11
C GLN A 179 -1.92 12.93 -13.51
N ASP A 180 -2.75 12.47 -14.44
CA ASP A 180 -2.38 12.46 -15.85
C ASP A 180 -2.22 13.92 -16.34
N ARG A 181 -1.07 14.25 -16.91
CA ARG A 181 -0.76 15.63 -17.33
C ARG A 181 -1.61 16.12 -18.50
N GLY A 182 -2.26 15.24 -19.24
CA GLY A 182 -3.14 15.60 -20.36
C GLY A 182 -4.54 16.00 -19.90
N SER A 183 -5.09 15.24 -18.96
CA SER A 183 -6.49 15.39 -18.50
C SER A 183 -6.64 16.04 -17.12
N GLY A 184 -5.58 16.07 -16.31
CA GLY A 184 -5.63 16.48 -14.90
C GLY A 184 -6.35 15.51 -13.97
N VAL A 185 -6.76 14.34 -14.49
CA VAL A 185 -7.49 13.32 -13.72
C VAL A 185 -6.49 12.45 -12.95
N TYR A 186 -6.82 12.12 -11.70
CA TYR A 186 -6.02 11.19 -10.91
C TYR A 186 -5.91 9.81 -11.57
N CYS A 187 -4.68 9.33 -11.72
CA CYS A 187 -4.40 7.99 -12.24
C CYS A 187 -5.12 6.90 -11.41
N PHE A 188 -5.21 7.10 -10.09
CA PHE A 188 -5.91 6.16 -9.22
C PHE A 188 -7.41 6.11 -9.52
N ALA A 189 -8.06 7.28 -9.63
CA ALA A 189 -9.49 7.38 -9.95
C ALA A 189 -9.83 6.68 -11.26
N THR A 190 -9.01 6.84 -12.29
CA THR A 190 -9.18 6.15 -13.57
C THR A 190 -9.00 4.63 -13.44
N SER A 191 -8.03 4.19 -12.64
CA SER A 191 -7.77 2.75 -12.43
C SER A 191 -8.92 2.03 -11.73
N VAL A 192 -9.50 2.62 -10.68
CA VAL A 192 -10.59 1.98 -9.91
C VAL A 192 -11.95 2.16 -10.57
N SER A 193 -12.11 3.18 -11.43
CA SER A 193 -13.34 3.37 -12.21
C SER A 193 -13.41 2.46 -13.46
N ASN A 194 -12.32 1.77 -13.83
CA ASN A 194 -12.30 0.85 -14.96
C ASN A 194 -12.87 -0.52 -14.56
N LEU A 195 -14.19 -0.66 -14.68
CA LEU A 195 -14.90 -1.89 -14.33
C LEU A 195 -14.71 -3.04 -15.33
N THR A 196 -14.04 -2.79 -16.46
CA THR A 196 -13.82 -3.82 -17.50
C THR A 196 -12.49 -4.54 -17.31
N ASP A 197 -11.47 -3.82 -16.84
CA ASP A 197 -10.16 -4.39 -16.52
C ASP A 197 -9.59 -3.74 -15.24
N PRO A 198 -9.57 -4.47 -14.10
CA PRO A 198 -9.03 -3.97 -12.85
C PRO A 198 -7.49 -4.06 -12.77
N SER A 199 -6.80 -4.42 -13.86
CA SER A 199 -5.36 -4.69 -13.81
C SER A 199 -4.53 -3.53 -13.29
N ASP A 200 -4.94 -2.29 -13.59
CA ASP A 200 -4.26 -1.07 -13.13
C ASP A 200 -4.44 -0.82 -11.63
N SER A 201 -5.59 -1.21 -11.06
CA SER A 201 -5.86 -0.97 -9.64
C SER A 201 -4.98 -1.84 -8.74
N TYR A 202 -4.58 -3.04 -9.21
CA TYR A 202 -3.66 -3.91 -8.47
C TYR A 202 -2.29 -3.28 -8.20
N LEU A 203 -1.85 -2.32 -9.03
CA LEU A 203 -0.60 -1.60 -8.80
C LEU A 203 -0.60 -0.86 -7.46
N TYR A 204 -1.75 -0.36 -7.01
CA TYR A 204 -1.87 0.41 -5.77
C TYR A 204 -1.81 -0.47 -4.51
N PHE A 205 -1.90 -1.80 -4.65
CA PHE A 205 -1.72 -2.73 -3.54
C PHE A 205 -0.27 -3.18 -3.37
N MET A 206 0.61 -2.89 -4.33
CA MET A 206 2.03 -3.28 -4.25
C MET A 206 2.77 -2.68 -3.06
N PRO A 207 2.62 -1.38 -2.72
CA PRO A 207 3.27 -0.83 -1.52
C PRO A 207 2.75 -1.45 -0.21
N LEU A 208 1.58 -2.09 -0.24
CA LEU A 208 1.02 -2.86 0.87
C LEU A 208 1.55 -4.31 0.91
N GLY A 209 2.53 -4.65 0.07
CA GLY A 209 3.16 -5.96 -0.01
C GLY A 209 2.37 -7.02 -0.79
N VAL A 210 1.35 -6.60 -1.54
CA VAL A 210 0.58 -7.50 -2.42
C VAL A 210 1.27 -7.58 -3.78
N ALA A 211 1.56 -8.79 -4.26
CA ALA A 211 2.17 -8.97 -5.57
C ALA A 211 1.18 -8.64 -6.69
N LEU A 212 1.68 -8.06 -7.79
CA LEU A 212 0.90 -7.92 -9.02
C LEU A 212 0.50 -9.33 -9.51
N PRO A 213 -0.80 -9.62 -9.73
CA PRO A 213 -1.20 -10.94 -10.19
C PRO A 213 -0.53 -11.33 -11.50
N GLY A 214 -0.11 -12.59 -11.60
CA GLY A 214 0.49 -13.18 -12.80
C GLY A 214 -0.46 -13.33 -13.99
N ALA A 215 -1.67 -12.76 -13.94
CA ALA A 215 -2.61 -12.67 -15.05
C ALA A 215 -2.98 -11.22 -15.40
N SER A 216 -2.49 -10.23 -14.64
CA SER A 216 -2.80 -8.80 -14.87
C SER A 216 -2.27 -8.30 -16.21
N THR A 217 -3.10 -7.51 -16.89
CA THR A 217 -2.81 -6.85 -18.17
C THR A 217 -2.93 -5.33 -17.99
N PRO A 218 -2.07 -4.71 -17.15
CA PRO A 218 -2.18 -3.28 -16.90
C PRO A 218 -2.00 -2.49 -18.20
N SER A 219 -2.68 -1.35 -18.27
CA SER A 219 -2.63 -0.45 -19.40
C SER A 219 -1.23 0.13 -19.57
N CYS A 220 -0.76 0.24 -20.81
CA CYS A 220 0.57 0.76 -21.14
C CYS A 220 0.57 2.29 -21.23
N THR A 221 -0.02 2.93 -20.21
CA THR A 221 -0.22 4.37 -20.14
C THR A 221 0.93 5.04 -19.41
N ARG A 222 0.98 6.37 -19.49
CA ARG A 222 1.91 7.17 -18.69
C ARG A 222 1.70 6.96 -17.19
N CYS A 223 0.45 6.86 -16.73
CA CYS A 223 0.16 6.56 -15.32
C CYS A 223 0.87 5.30 -14.85
N THR A 224 0.79 4.20 -15.61
CA THR A 224 1.46 2.95 -15.26
C THR A 224 2.98 3.11 -15.21
N ARG A 225 3.58 3.86 -16.14
CA ARG A 225 5.03 4.14 -16.12
C ARG A 225 5.42 4.98 -14.90
N ASP A 226 4.73 6.09 -14.67
CA ASP A 226 5.04 7.02 -13.57
C ASP A 226 4.86 6.34 -12.19
N ILE A 227 3.86 5.46 -12.04
CA ILE A 227 3.70 4.62 -10.83
C ILE A 227 4.89 3.67 -10.65
N MET A 228 5.32 3.01 -11.72
CA MET A 228 6.47 2.10 -11.65
C MET A 228 7.78 2.84 -11.37
N ASP A 229 7.94 4.08 -11.82
CA ASP A 229 9.10 4.90 -11.46
C ASP A 229 9.08 5.27 -9.96
N ILE A 230 7.92 5.63 -9.40
CA ILE A 230 7.76 5.84 -7.95
C ILE A 230 8.13 4.58 -7.16
N TYR A 231 7.68 3.41 -7.61
CA TYR A 231 7.95 2.16 -6.92
C TYR A 231 9.38 1.70 -7.07
N HIS A 232 10.01 1.98 -8.22
CA HIS A 232 11.44 1.78 -8.40
C HIS A 232 12.22 2.55 -7.35
N ASP A 233 11.97 3.85 -7.24
CA ASP A 233 12.70 4.72 -6.33
C ASP A 233 12.45 4.33 -4.87
N ALA A 234 11.20 4.06 -4.49
CA ALA A 234 10.87 3.56 -3.17
C ALA A 234 11.54 2.21 -2.85
N ALA A 235 11.78 1.37 -3.85
CA ALA A 235 12.46 0.10 -3.66
C ALA A 235 13.94 0.27 -3.26
N ALA A 236 14.54 1.46 -3.40
CA ALA A 236 15.89 1.76 -2.89
C ALA A 236 16.00 1.49 -1.38
N ASN A 237 14.94 1.79 -0.63
CA ASN A 237 14.80 1.37 0.75
C ASN A 237 14.33 -0.10 0.82
N ARG A 238 15.25 -1.02 1.09
CA ARG A 238 14.95 -2.47 1.19
C ARG A 238 14.07 -2.84 2.38
N GLY A 239 13.81 -1.92 3.31
CA GLY A 239 12.82 -2.14 4.35
C GLY A 239 11.39 -2.10 3.80
N ASP A 240 11.13 -1.38 2.71
CA ASP A 240 9.78 -1.13 2.21
C ASP A 240 9.22 -2.33 1.46
N LEU A 241 7.93 -2.62 1.69
CA LEU A 241 7.27 -3.82 1.18
C LEU A 241 7.25 -3.89 -0.35
N VAL A 242 7.30 -2.72 -1.01
CA VAL A 242 7.34 -2.62 -2.46
C VAL A 242 8.65 -3.18 -3.05
N ALA A 243 9.76 -3.12 -2.31
CA ALA A 243 11.06 -3.60 -2.78
C ALA A 243 11.03 -5.10 -3.11
N ASP A 244 10.29 -5.88 -2.32
CA ASP A 244 10.10 -7.32 -2.50
C ASP A 244 9.14 -7.69 -3.64
N LYS A 245 8.46 -6.71 -4.25
CA LYS A 245 7.43 -6.92 -5.29
C LYS A 245 7.78 -6.26 -6.61
N TYR A 246 8.64 -5.25 -6.58
CA TYR A 246 8.91 -4.37 -7.70
C TYR A 246 9.45 -5.11 -8.93
N ALA A 247 10.52 -5.89 -8.79
CA ALA A 247 11.19 -6.51 -9.92
C ALA A 247 10.27 -7.47 -10.69
N ASP A 248 9.54 -8.33 -9.98
CA ASP A 248 8.58 -9.27 -10.59
C ASP A 248 7.44 -8.53 -11.30
N ALA A 249 6.92 -7.45 -10.71
CA ALA A 249 5.90 -6.63 -11.33
C ALA A 249 6.42 -5.91 -12.58
N ALA A 250 7.63 -5.35 -12.54
CA ALA A 250 8.26 -4.69 -13.68
C ALA A 250 8.50 -5.66 -14.84
N GLN A 251 8.94 -6.89 -14.55
CA GLN A 251 9.05 -7.95 -15.57
C GLN A 251 7.68 -8.25 -16.21
N ARG A 252 6.65 -8.42 -15.38
CA ARG A 252 5.28 -8.65 -15.86
C ARG A 252 4.80 -7.51 -16.76
N ILE A 253 4.97 -6.27 -16.33
CA ILE A 253 4.57 -5.10 -17.12
C ILE A 253 5.33 -5.04 -18.44
N ASN A 254 6.64 -5.36 -18.46
CA ASN A 254 7.43 -5.40 -19.69
C ASN A 254 6.98 -6.49 -20.67
N VAL A 255 6.42 -7.60 -20.19
CA VAL A 255 5.81 -8.63 -21.06
C VAL A 255 4.58 -8.09 -21.78
N VAL A 256 3.76 -7.28 -21.10
CA VAL A 256 2.51 -6.72 -21.64
C VAL A 256 2.75 -5.47 -22.49
N CYS A 257 3.60 -4.56 -22.01
CA CYS A 257 3.79 -3.22 -22.56
C CYS A 257 5.04 -3.06 -23.42
N GLY A 258 5.80 -4.13 -23.61
CA GLY A 258 7.04 -4.14 -24.38
C GLY A 258 8.30 -3.99 -23.50
N PRO A 259 9.45 -4.39 -24.06
CA PRO A 259 10.71 -4.38 -23.32
C PRO A 259 11.07 -2.95 -22.87
N ALA A 260 11.64 -2.85 -21.67
CA ALA A 260 12.06 -1.60 -21.05
C ALA A 260 10.95 -0.56 -20.83
N PHE A 261 9.68 -0.97 -20.78
CA PHE A 261 8.59 -0.08 -20.38
C PHE A 261 8.77 0.43 -18.94
N ALA A 262 9.15 -0.46 -18.03
CA ALA A 262 9.57 -0.19 -16.66
C ALA A 262 10.98 -0.78 -16.42
N ASN A 263 11.77 -0.15 -15.54
CA ASN A 263 13.07 -0.69 -15.16
C ASN A 263 12.89 -2.00 -14.37
N ALA A 264 13.29 -3.14 -14.94
CA ALA A 264 13.13 -4.43 -14.25
C ALA A 264 14.20 -4.70 -13.17
N THR A 265 15.15 -3.78 -12.97
CA THR A 265 16.19 -3.88 -11.95
C THR A 265 15.85 -3.02 -10.75
N LEU A 266 16.29 -3.45 -9.57
CA LEU A 266 16.18 -2.62 -8.37
C LEU A 266 17.25 -1.52 -8.41
N PRO A 267 16.94 -0.30 -7.91
CA PRO A 267 17.97 0.73 -7.74
C PRO A 267 19.03 0.27 -6.73
N GLY A 268 20.18 0.96 -6.71
CA GLY A 268 21.16 0.81 -5.64
C GLY A 268 20.50 0.98 -4.26
N PRO A 269 20.89 0.20 -3.24
CA PRO A 269 20.30 0.32 -1.91
C PRO A 269 20.64 1.68 -1.30
N GLU A 270 19.68 2.27 -0.60
CA GLU A 270 19.94 3.48 0.18
C GLU A 270 21.00 3.18 1.25
N SER A 271 22.12 3.90 1.20
CA SER A 271 23.15 3.80 2.23
C SER A 271 22.63 4.48 3.48
N GLY A 272 22.21 3.71 4.48
CA GLY A 272 21.71 4.23 5.75
C GLY A 272 22.75 5.12 6.44
N SER A 273 22.65 6.43 6.28
CA SER A 273 23.49 7.37 7.02
C SER A 273 22.87 7.61 8.39
N ALA A 274 23.05 6.67 9.31
CA ALA A 274 22.95 6.95 10.74
C ALA A 274 24.24 7.66 11.19
N GLY A 275 24.25 8.99 11.14
CA GLY A 275 25.33 9.79 11.72
C GLY A 275 25.18 11.28 11.41
N PRO A 276 25.27 12.18 12.41
CA PRO A 276 25.26 13.61 12.14
C PRO A 276 26.51 13.98 11.35
N ARG A 277 26.33 14.58 10.17
CA ARG A 277 27.42 15.22 9.43
C ARG A 277 27.99 16.35 10.28
N ARG A 278 29.00 16.06 11.10
CA ARG A 278 29.92 17.08 11.62
C ARG A 278 30.65 17.63 10.40
N GLY A 279 30.22 18.78 9.92
CA GLY A 279 30.92 19.52 8.87
C GLY A 279 32.34 19.82 9.32
N VAL A 280 33.31 19.13 8.75
CA VAL A 280 34.72 19.56 8.83
C VAL A 280 34.86 20.68 7.81
N VAL A 281 34.78 21.92 8.29
CA VAL A 281 35.21 23.09 7.53
C VAL A 281 36.73 23.00 7.42
N ALA A 282 37.23 22.54 6.28
CA ALA A 282 38.63 22.66 5.95
C ALA A 282 38.94 24.12 5.58
N LEU A 283 39.50 24.89 6.53
CA LEU A 283 40.13 26.17 6.21
C LEU A 283 41.42 25.88 5.43
N ALA A 284 41.35 26.03 4.11
CA ALA A 284 42.54 26.16 3.27
C ALA A 284 43.12 27.58 3.46
N GLY A 285 44.28 27.65 4.12
CA GLY A 285 45.04 28.88 4.27
C GLY A 285 45.68 29.29 2.94
N LEU A 286 45.34 30.48 2.46
CA LEU A 286 46.06 31.21 1.42
C LEU A 286 46.75 32.40 2.06
N ILE A 287 48.06 32.27 2.35
CA ILE A 287 48.92 33.41 2.64
C ILE A 287 49.32 34.01 1.29
N ALA A 288 48.66 35.10 0.91
CA ALA A 288 49.09 35.94 -0.20
C ALA A 288 50.17 36.91 0.30
N VAL A 289 51.39 36.76 -0.22
CA VAL A 289 52.46 37.75 -0.11
C VAL A 289 52.11 38.90 -1.05
N GLY A 290 51.79 40.06 -0.50
CA GLY A 290 51.56 41.30 -1.24
C GLY A 290 52.46 42.41 -0.73
N ALA A 291 53.63 42.55 -1.34
CA ALA A 291 54.49 43.71 -1.19
C ALA A 291 53.93 44.85 -2.05
N ALA A 292 53.65 46.00 -1.42
CA ALA A 292 53.45 47.26 -2.14
C ALA A 292 54.07 48.39 -1.31
N ALA A 293 55.19 48.90 -1.83
CA ALA A 293 55.86 50.09 -1.36
C ALA A 293 54.98 51.33 -1.59
N PHE A 294 54.79 52.14 -0.55
CA PHE A 294 54.33 53.52 -0.70
C PHE A 294 55.53 54.45 -0.56
N GLY A 295 55.81 55.19 -1.63
CA GLY A 295 56.80 56.25 -1.65
C GLY A 295 56.37 57.44 -0.81
N LEU A 296 57.32 57.97 -0.05
CA LEU A 296 57.27 59.30 0.56
C LEU A 296 57.61 60.35 -0.50
N VAL A 297 56.75 61.36 -0.64
CA VAL A 297 57.16 62.70 -1.06
C VAL A 297 57.23 63.55 0.20
N GLY A 298 58.46 63.97 0.48
CA GLY A 298 58.88 65.11 1.28
C GLY A 298 60.21 65.53 0.68
#